data_AF-A0A925E126-F1
#
_entry.id   AF-A0A925E126-F1
#
_cell.length_a   1.000
_cell.length_b   1.000
_cell.length_c   1.000
_cell.angle_alpha   90.00
_cell.angle_beta   90.00
_cell.angle_gamma   90.00
#
_symmetry.space_group_name_H-M   'P 1'
#
loop_
_entity.id
_entity.type
_entity.pdbx_description
1 polymer ?
#
loop_
_entity_poly.entity_id
_entity_poly.type
_entity_poly.pdbx_seq_one_letter_code
_entity_poly.pdbx_strand_id
1 'polypeptide(L)'
;MAAQRIKSLLVAVFSLGIFLFSTTSFAQNHGENAVGGHEATDEKLDPAKIIMDHIKDAHEFHFFSVGDFHATVPLPVILYSPTKGFSTFSSSKFDHGHTIYNGYISKEGVIEAADGSAVYDFSITKNVVQMILALLVLVLLMTGIAKNYKAGIGVTTAPKGWQNAIEPVITFVRDEVARPNLGKKAGKYLPYLLTIF
;
A
#
# COMPACT_ATOMS: atom_id res chain seq x y z
N MET A 1 -13.83 -32.81 -27.22
CA MET A 1 -13.97 -31.72 -28.22
C MET A 1 -14.68 -30.47 -27.69
N ALA A 2 -15.77 -30.56 -26.92
CA ALA A 2 -16.50 -29.37 -26.41
C ALA A 2 -15.65 -28.43 -25.53
N ALA A 3 -14.82 -28.96 -24.63
CA ALA A 3 -13.99 -28.17 -23.73
C ALA A 3 -12.89 -27.34 -24.44
N GLN A 4 -12.38 -27.81 -25.58
CA GLN A 4 -11.40 -27.06 -26.38
C GLN A 4 -12.05 -25.89 -27.13
N ARG A 5 -13.31 -26.05 -27.55
CA ARG A 5 -14.07 -24.99 -28.20
C ARG A 5 -14.42 -23.86 -27.23
N ILE A 6 -14.79 -24.18 -25.99
CA ILE A 6 -15.08 -23.19 -24.93
C ILE A 6 -13.84 -22.36 -24.58
N LYS A 7 -12.66 -22.98 -24.47
CA LYS A 7 -11.40 -22.27 -24.21
C LYS A 7 -11.03 -21.31 -25.33
N SER A 8 -11.19 -21.74 -26.59
CA SER A 8 -10.95 -20.88 -27.76
C SER A 8 -11.90 -19.68 -27.79
N LEU A 9 -13.16 -19.90 -27.43
CA LEU A 9 -14.19 -18.86 -27.40
C LEU A 9 -13.92 -17.84 -26.28
N LEU A 10 -13.49 -18.29 -25.10
CA LEU A 10 -13.08 -17.39 -24.01
C LEU A 10 -11.86 -16.54 -24.38
N VAL A 11 -10.86 -17.11 -25.05
CA VAL A 11 -9.67 -16.37 -25.51
C VAL A 11 -10.06 -15.33 -26.56
N ALA A 12 -10.97 -15.66 -27.47
CA ALA A 12 -11.46 -14.73 -28.49
C ALA A 12 -12.25 -13.56 -27.86
N VAL A 13 -13.13 -13.83 -26.90
CA VAL A 13 -13.89 -12.79 -26.20
C VAL A 13 -12.97 -11.88 -25.38
N PHE A 14 -11.98 -12.45 -24.69
CA PHE A 14 -11.01 -11.67 -23.92
C PHE A 14 -10.15 -10.79 -24.82
N SER A 15 -9.68 -11.32 -25.95
CA SER A 15 -8.89 -10.57 -26.93
C SER A 15 -9.69 -9.44 -27.58
N LEU A 16 -10.97 -9.68 -27.87
CA LEU A 16 -11.88 -8.66 -28.40
C LEU A 16 -12.18 -7.58 -27.36
N GLY A 17 -12.30 -7.94 -26.07
CA GLY A 17 -12.45 -7.00 -24.97
C GLY A 17 -11.27 -6.03 -24.83
N ILE A 18 -10.03 -6.53 -24.95
CA ILE A 18 -8.82 -5.68 -24.89
C ILE A 18 -8.80 -4.66 -26.06
N PHE A 19 -9.21 -5.07 -27.25
CA PHE A 19 -9.29 -4.19 -28.42
C PHE A 19 -10.37 -3.12 -28.25
N LEU A 20 -11.51 -3.45 -27.65
CA LEU A 20 -12.63 -2.53 -27.44
C LEU A 20 -12.41 -1.54 -26.29
N PHE A 21 -11.53 -1.85 -25.34
CA PHE A 21 -11.17 -0.98 -24.20
C PHE A 21 -9.90 -0.15 -24.43
N SER A 22 -9.38 -0.11 -25.66
CA SER A 22 -8.27 0.78 -26.01
C SER A 22 -8.77 2.24 -26.09
N THR A 23 -8.95 2.88 -24.93
CA THR A 23 -9.24 4.31 -24.85
C THR A 23 -8.01 5.09 -25.30
N THR A 24 -8.14 5.89 -26.35
CA THR A 24 -7.14 6.88 -26.76
C THR A 24 -7.03 7.93 -25.66
N SER A 25 -5.90 7.98 -24.95
CA SER A 25 -5.60 9.06 -24.01
C SER A 25 -5.31 10.34 -24.81
N PHE A 26 -6.18 11.35 -24.72
CA PHE A 26 -5.91 12.68 -25.25
C PHE A 26 -5.27 13.55 -24.16
N ALA A 27 -4.13 14.16 -24.46
CA ALA A 27 -3.56 15.21 -23.61
C ALA A 27 -4.39 16.49 -23.78
N GLN A 28 -4.97 17.02 -22.69
CA GLN A 28 -5.62 18.34 -22.71
C GLN A 28 -4.56 19.43 -22.82
N ASN A 29 -4.49 20.08 -23.99
CA ASN A 29 -3.74 21.30 -24.20
C ASN A 29 -4.73 22.47 -24.04
N HIS A 30 -4.73 23.14 -22.89
CA HIS A 30 -5.59 24.29 -22.65
C HIS A 30 -5.00 25.52 -23.35
N GLY A 31 -5.49 25.77 -24.57
CA GLY A 31 -5.39 27.05 -25.26
C GLY A 31 -6.44 28.04 -24.73
N GLU A 32 -5.98 29.26 -24.53
CA GLU A 32 -6.61 30.42 -23.92
C GLU A 32 -7.83 30.96 -24.72
N ASN A 33 -8.91 31.33 -24.01
CA ASN A 33 -9.66 32.61 -24.09
C ASN A 33 -11.11 32.48 -23.55
N ALA A 34 -11.42 33.19 -22.45
CA ALA A 34 -12.57 34.12 -22.29
C ALA A 34 -12.93 34.38 -20.81
N VAL A 35 -12.55 35.56 -20.32
CA VAL A 35 -13.25 36.51 -19.43
C VAL A 35 -14.18 35.95 -18.34
N GLY A 36 -13.77 36.10 -17.08
CA GLY A 36 -14.65 36.05 -15.91
C GLY A 36 -13.84 36.02 -14.61
N GLY A 37 -13.89 37.10 -13.83
CA GLY A 37 -13.04 37.32 -12.66
C GLY A 37 -13.18 36.25 -11.57
N HIS A 38 -12.05 35.66 -11.20
CA HIS A 38 -11.73 35.25 -9.84
C HIS A 38 -10.22 35.38 -9.67
N GLU A 39 -9.81 36.15 -8.66
CA GLU A 39 -8.46 36.09 -8.11
C GLU A 39 -8.24 34.69 -7.53
N ALA A 40 -7.82 33.75 -8.36
CA ALA A 40 -7.12 32.57 -7.90
C ALA A 40 -5.64 32.95 -7.92
N THR A 41 -5.07 33.10 -6.73
CA THR A 41 -3.62 33.05 -6.54
C THR A 41 -3.10 31.84 -7.30
N ASP A 42 -2.27 32.11 -8.31
CA ASP A 42 -1.53 31.14 -9.09
C ASP A 42 -0.51 30.47 -8.14
N GLU A 43 -1.00 29.60 -7.25
CA GLU A 43 -0.15 28.67 -6.51
C GLU A 43 0.44 27.76 -7.58
N LYS A 44 1.65 28.11 -8.01
CA LYS A 44 2.53 27.20 -8.76
C LYS A 44 2.45 25.84 -8.08
N LEU A 45 1.84 24.88 -8.77
CA LEU A 45 1.79 23.49 -8.35
C LEU A 45 3.21 23.08 -8.01
N ASP A 46 3.52 22.93 -6.73
CA ASP A 46 4.81 22.48 -6.25
C ASP A 46 4.75 20.94 -6.15
N PRO A 47 5.33 20.21 -7.12
CA PRO A 47 5.26 18.76 -7.11
C PRO A 47 5.93 18.17 -5.87
N ALA A 48 6.94 18.85 -5.31
CA ALA A 48 7.62 18.40 -4.11
C ALA A 48 6.69 18.48 -2.89
N LYS A 49 5.92 19.56 -2.76
CA LYS A 49 4.92 19.72 -1.69
C LYS A 49 3.81 18.67 -1.79
N ILE A 50 3.27 18.46 -2.99
CA ILE A 50 2.25 17.43 -3.23
C ILE A 50 2.78 16.02 -2.88
N ILE A 51 3.99 15.67 -3.35
CA ILE A 51 4.61 14.38 -3.02
C ILE A 51 4.81 14.25 -1.51
N MET A 52 5.31 15.30 -0.86
CA MET A 52 5.56 15.30 0.57
C MET A 52 4.28 15.06 1.36
N ASP A 53 3.18 15.70 1.01
CA ASP A 53 1.91 15.54 1.71
C ASP A 53 1.27 14.14 1.51
N HIS A 54 1.65 13.40 0.47
CA HIS A 54 1.23 12.01 0.26
C HIS A 54 2.13 10.97 0.96
N ILE A 55 3.43 11.27 1.10
CA ILE A 55 4.42 10.41 1.78
C ILE A 55 4.37 10.60 3.29
N LYS A 56 4.01 11.80 3.75
CA LYS A 56 3.87 12.11 5.17
C LYS A 56 2.91 11.15 5.84
N ASP A 57 3.30 10.75 7.04
CA ASP A 57 2.52 9.84 7.84
C ASP A 57 1.34 10.59 8.47
N ALA A 58 0.24 9.88 8.66
CA ALA A 58 -0.98 10.44 9.22
C ALA A 58 -1.72 9.38 10.04
N HIS A 59 -2.56 9.82 10.96
CA HIS A 59 -3.46 8.95 11.73
C HIS A 59 -4.76 8.64 10.97
N GLU A 60 -4.77 8.77 9.65
CA GLU A 60 -5.90 8.42 8.80
C GLU A 60 -5.45 7.71 7.52
N PHE A 61 -6.24 6.73 7.08
CA PHE A 61 -6.00 6.01 5.85
C PHE A 61 -6.94 6.55 4.76
N HIS A 62 -6.43 7.45 3.94
CA HIS A 62 -7.12 7.96 2.77
C HIS A 62 -6.98 6.98 1.58
N PHE A 63 -8.10 6.58 0.98
CA PHE A 63 -8.13 5.67 -0.16
C PHE A 63 -8.22 6.44 -1.48
N PHE A 64 -9.23 7.29 -1.62
CA PHE A 64 -9.48 8.10 -2.80
C PHE A 64 -10.46 9.23 -2.47
N SER A 65 -10.40 10.29 -3.28
CA SER A 65 -11.38 11.38 -3.27
C SER A 65 -12.09 11.44 -4.61
N VAL A 66 -13.43 11.48 -4.59
CA VAL A 66 -14.25 11.68 -5.78
C VAL A 66 -15.20 12.84 -5.50
N GLY A 67 -14.91 14.02 -6.07
CA GLY A 67 -15.60 15.26 -5.73
C GLY A 67 -15.44 15.58 -4.24
N ASP A 68 -16.56 15.82 -3.56
CA ASP A 68 -16.59 16.11 -2.12
C ASP A 68 -16.55 14.86 -1.22
N PHE A 69 -16.53 13.65 -1.82
CA PHE A 69 -16.47 12.42 -1.06
C PHE A 69 -15.02 11.98 -0.84
N HIS A 70 -14.60 12.01 0.42
CA HIS A 70 -13.30 11.50 0.87
C HIS A 70 -13.48 10.13 1.51
N ALA A 71 -13.04 9.08 0.82
CA ALA A 71 -13.02 7.73 1.38
C ALA A 71 -11.82 7.62 2.34
N THR A 72 -12.04 7.94 3.62
CA THR A 72 -11.00 7.90 4.65
C THR A 72 -11.42 6.99 5.81
N VAL A 73 -10.49 6.15 6.27
CA VAL A 73 -10.67 5.34 7.49
C VAL A 73 -9.82 5.94 8.62
N PRO A 74 -10.44 6.40 9.72
CA PRO A 74 -9.68 6.94 10.84
C PRO A 74 -8.99 5.82 11.62
N LEU A 75 -7.72 6.03 11.97
CA LEU A 75 -6.90 5.05 12.67
C LEU A 75 -7.01 5.22 14.20
N PRO A 76 -6.75 4.15 14.97
CA PRO A 76 -6.73 4.23 16.42
C PRO A 76 -5.54 5.06 16.90
N VAL A 77 -5.84 6.04 17.73
CA VAL A 77 -4.90 6.89 18.44
C VAL A 77 -4.73 6.33 19.84
N ILE A 78 -3.49 6.05 20.24
CA ILE A 78 -3.12 5.48 21.53
C ILE A 78 -2.03 6.36 22.11
N LEU A 79 -2.38 7.15 23.12
CA LEU A 79 -1.47 8.09 23.76
C LEU A 79 -1.25 7.70 25.21
N TYR A 80 -0.07 8.00 25.72
CA TYR A 80 0.22 7.93 27.13
C TYR A 80 0.78 9.27 27.61
N SER A 81 0.15 9.83 28.65
CA SER A 81 0.65 11.02 29.34
C SER A 81 0.84 10.70 30.82
N PRO A 82 1.92 11.16 31.47
CA PRO A 82 2.14 10.95 32.90
C PRO A 82 1.01 11.49 33.80
N THR A 83 0.28 12.52 33.35
CA THR A 83 -0.77 13.18 34.13
C THR A 83 -2.15 12.52 33.96
N LYS A 84 -2.44 11.93 32.80
CA LYS A 84 -3.74 11.32 32.45
C LYS A 84 -3.73 9.81 32.28
N GLY A 85 -2.55 9.18 32.21
CA GLY A 85 -2.41 7.78 31.86
C GLY A 85 -2.67 7.51 30.38
N PHE A 86 -3.21 6.33 30.05
CA PHE A 86 -3.51 5.94 28.68
C PHE A 86 -4.80 6.61 28.17
N SER A 87 -4.76 7.12 26.94
CA SER A 87 -5.90 7.66 26.22
C SER A 87 -6.01 6.98 24.87
N THR A 88 -7.13 6.29 24.63
CA THR A 88 -7.39 5.58 23.37
C THR A 88 -8.64 6.13 22.71
N PHE A 89 -8.53 6.62 21.48
CA PHE A 89 -9.66 7.16 20.73
C PHE A 89 -9.40 7.10 19.22
N SER A 90 -10.40 7.42 18.40
CA SER A 90 -10.25 7.45 16.95
C SER A 90 -9.74 8.82 16.49
N SER A 91 -8.83 8.85 15.51
CA SER A 91 -8.30 10.09 14.94
C SER A 91 -9.35 11.01 14.33
N SER A 92 -10.51 10.47 13.94
CA SER A 92 -11.66 11.26 13.45
C SER A 92 -12.13 12.32 14.46
N LYS A 93 -11.80 12.18 15.75
CA LYS A 93 -12.11 13.18 16.79
C LYS A 93 -11.32 14.47 16.68
N PHE A 94 -10.28 14.52 15.86
CA PHE A 94 -9.45 15.71 15.68
C PHE A 94 -9.92 16.66 14.55
N ASP A 95 -11.02 16.36 13.83
CA ASP A 95 -11.59 17.18 12.74
C ASP A 95 -10.51 17.89 11.89
N HIS A 96 -9.65 17.11 11.24
CA HIS A 96 -8.54 17.58 10.40
C HIS A 96 -7.50 18.49 11.10
N GLY A 97 -7.32 18.35 12.42
CA GLY A 97 -6.33 19.09 13.19
C GLY A 97 -6.83 20.43 13.75
N HIS A 98 -8.12 20.74 13.58
CA HIS A 98 -8.69 22.00 14.02
C HIS A 98 -9.33 21.94 15.42
N THR A 99 -9.48 20.75 16.00
CA THR A 99 -10.15 20.59 17.31
C THR A 99 -9.24 19.95 18.35
N ILE A 100 -9.33 20.49 19.58
CA ILE A 100 -8.69 19.90 20.76
C ILE A 100 -9.63 18.82 21.29
N TYR A 101 -9.14 17.59 21.39
CA TYR A 101 -9.91 16.47 21.96
C TYR A 101 -9.15 15.85 23.12
N ASN A 102 -9.83 15.69 24.28
CA ASN A 102 -9.23 15.19 25.52
C ASN A 102 -7.95 15.95 25.98
N GLY A 103 -7.82 17.21 25.58
CA GLY A 103 -6.63 18.02 25.86
C GLY A 103 -5.42 17.68 24.99
N TYR A 104 -5.63 17.01 23.86
CA TYR A 104 -4.63 16.78 22.82
C TYR A 104 -5.00 17.53 21.54
N ILE A 105 -3.99 17.90 20.75
CA ILE A 105 -4.13 18.53 19.44
C ILE A 105 -3.25 17.81 18.44
N SER A 106 -3.76 17.58 17.22
CA SER A 106 -2.98 17.02 16.12
C SER A 106 -2.47 18.14 15.23
N LYS A 107 -1.15 18.33 15.15
CA LYS A 107 -0.49 19.30 14.27
C LYS A 107 0.39 18.54 13.30
N GLU A 108 0.09 18.64 12.01
CA GLU A 108 0.89 18.05 10.92
C GLU A 108 1.27 16.56 11.14
N GLY A 109 0.36 15.78 11.74
CA GLY A 109 0.57 14.34 12.00
C GLY A 109 1.28 14.01 13.32
N VAL A 110 1.58 15.00 14.17
CA VAL A 110 2.10 14.79 15.53
C VAL A 110 1.02 15.20 16.55
N ILE A 111 0.83 14.37 17.57
CA ILE A 111 -0.15 14.62 18.62
C ILE A 111 0.56 15.19 19.86
N GLU A 112 0.19 16.42 20.23
CA GLU A 112 0.73 17.14 21.39
C GLU A 112 -0.34 17.33 22.46
N ALA A 113 0.04 17.42 23.73
CA ALA A 113 -0.88 17.88 24.76
C ALA A 113 -1.05 19.40 24.71
N ALA A 114 -2.29 19.87 24.83
CA ALA A 114 -2.63 21.29 24.83
C ALA A 114 -2.08 22.05 26.05
N ASP A 115 -1.77 21.33 27.13
CA ASP A 115 -1.14 21.87 28.34
C ASP A 115 0.40 21.87 28.29
N GLY A 116 1.00 21.38 27.19
CA GLY A 116 2.45 21.26 27.02
C GLY A 116 3.10 20.11 27.80
N SER A 117 2.31 19.22 28.42
CA SER A 117 2.84 18.04 29.09
C SER A 117 3.43 17.03 28.09
N ALA A 118 4.36 16.20 28.54
CA ALA A 118 4.95 15.15 27.72
C ALA A 118 3.89 14.11 27.33
N VAL A 119 3.85 13.78 26.04
CA VAL A 119 2.98 12.75 25.46
C VAL A 119 3.84 11.73 24.74
N TYR A 120 3.55 10.46 24.99
CA TYR A 120 4.12 9.34 24.26
C TYR A 120 3.05 8.81 23.30
N ASP A 121 3.35 8.90 22.01
CA ASP A 121 2.45 8.45 20.95
C ASP A 121 2.76 6.99 20.56
N PHE A 122 1.82 6.09 20.84
CA PHE A 122 1.83 4.67 20.44
C PHE A 122 0.79 4.38 19.36
N SER A 123 0.24 5.42 18.73
CA SER A 123 -0.80 5.30 17.73
C SER A 123 -0.30 4.56 16.50
N ILE A 124 -1.22 3.86 15.85
CA ILE A 124 -0.92 3.16 14.61
C ILE A 124 -1.18 4.14 13.47
N THR A 125 -0.10 4.54 12.79
CA THR A 125 -0.17 5.46 11.66
C THR A 125 -0.43 4.74 10.34
N LYS A 126 -0.74 5.49 9.30
CA LYS A 126 -0.99 4.98 7.94
C LYS A 126 0.15 4.08 7.47
N ASN A 127 1.40 4.50 7.63
CA ASN A 127 2.55 3.73 7.19
C ASN A 127 2.69 2.42 7.96
N VAL A 128 2.47 2.43 9.28
CA VAL A 128 2.51 1.21 10.09
C VAL A 128 1.40 0.24 9.67
N VAL A 129 0.19 0.71 9.39
CA VAL A 129 -0.89 -0.13 8.84
C VAL A 129 -0.49 -0.73 7.49
N GLN A 130 0.07 0.06 6.59
CA GLN A 130 0.53 -0.42 5.28
C GLN A 130 1.62 -1.48 5.42
N MET A 131 2.58 -1.30 6.34
CA MET A 131 3.61 -2.29 6.63
C MET A 131 3.02 -3.60 7.18
N ILE A 132 2.05 -3.51 8.10
CA ILE A 132 1.36 -4.70 8.65
C ILE A 132 0.60 -5.43 7.55
N LEU A 133 -0.10 -4.70 6.67
CA LEU A 133 -0.83 -5.29 5.55
C LEU A 133 0.12 -5.97 4.55
N ALA A 134 1.22 -5.31 4.19
CA ALA A 134 2.25 -5.89 3.33
C ALA A 134 2.86 -7.15 3.94
N LEU A 135 3.19 -7.12 5.24
CA LEU A 135 3.70 -8.27 5.98
C LEU A 135 2.68 -9.43 5.97
N LEU A 136 1.41 -9.14 6.23
CA LEU A 136 0.34 -10.14 6.23
C LEU A 136 0.22 -10.82 4.85
N VAL A 137 0.19 -10.03 3.77
CA VAL A 137 0.15 -10.55 2.41
C VAL A 137 1.37 -11.42 2.12
N LEU A 138 2.57 -10.97 2.47
CA LEU A 138 3.81 -11.72 2.27
C LEU A 138 3.79 -13.05 3.02
N VAL A 139 3.36 -13.05 4.29
CA VAL A 139 3.26 -14.27 5.11
C VAL A 139 2.25 -15.25 4.52
N LEU A 140 1.08 -14.78 4.08
CA LEU A 140 0.07 -15.64 3.45
C LEU A 140 0.58 -16.25 2.13
N LEU A 141 1.24 -15.43 1.30
CA LEU A 141 1.83 -15.86 0.03
C LEU A 141 2.91 -16.93 0.27
N MET A 142 3.90 -16.63 1.12
CA MET A 142 5.02 -17.54 1.39
C MET A 142 4.55 -18.83 2.08
N THR A 143 3.59 -18.74 3.00
CA THR A 143 2.99 -19.93 3.64
C THR A 143 2.22 -20.78 2.64
N GLY A 144 1.50 -20.15 1.70
CA GLY A 144 0.81 -20.84 0.60
C GLY A 144 1.79 -21.61 -0.29
N ILE A 145 2.89 -20.98 -0.69
CA ILE A 145 3.95 -21.61 -1.48
C ILE A 145 4.61 -22.76 -0.71
N ALA A 146 4.94 -22.54 0.57
CA ALA A 146 5.54 -23.58 1.42
C ALA A 146 4.64 -24.81 1.57
N LYS A 147 3.32 -24.60 1.70
CA LYS A 147 2.33 -25.70 1.72
C LYS A 147 2.33 -26.49 0.40
N ASN A 148 2.38 -25.80 -0.74
CA ASN A 148 2.41 -26.44 -2.06
C ASN A 148 3.68 -27.27 -2.29
N TYR A 149 4.85 -26.74 -1.90
CA TYR A 149 6.10 -27.50 -1.95
C TYR A 149 6.07 -28.74 -1.04
N LYS A 150 5.51 -28.62 0.18
CA LYS A 150 5.31 -29.79 1.08
C LYS A 150 4.39 -30.85 0.49
N ALA A 151 3.42 -30.45 -0.33
CA ALA A 151 2.50 -31.34 -1.02
C ALA A 151 3.09 -31.97 -2.31
N GLY A 152 4.34 -31.67 -2.67
CA GLY A 152 5.02 -32.19 -3.86
C GLY A 152 4.77 -31.40 -5.15
N ILE A 153 3.97 -30.33 -5.10
CA ILE A 153 3.68 -29.47 -6.26
C ILE A 153 4.88 -28.56 -6.49
N GLY A 154 5.53 -28.68 -7.65
CA GLY A 154 6.81 -28.02 -7.97
C GLY A 154 8.07 -28.84 -7.65
N VAL A 155 7.93 -30.04 -7.08
CA VAL A 155 9.05 -30.99 -6.87
C VAL A 155 8.83 -32.28 -7.67
N THR A 156 7.64 -32.88 -7.57
CA THR A 156 7.28 -34.11 -8.29
C THR A 156 6.32 -33.87 -9.45
N THR A 157 5.73 -32.68 -9.52
CA THR A 157 4.75 -32.28 -10.54
C THR A 157 5.02 -30.84 -10.98
N ALA A 158 4.73 -30.52 -12.25
CA ALA A 158 4.93 -29.17 -12.77
C ALA A 158 4.06 -28.14 -12.01
N PRO A 159 4.64 -27.00 -11.59
CA PRO A 159 3.91 -25.97 -10.86
C PRO A 159 2.80 -25.35 -11.72
N LYS A 160 1.69 -24.97 -11.08
CA LYS A 160 0.51 -24.40 -11.76
C LYS A 160 0.05 -23.11 -11.06
N GLY A 161 -0.55 -22.20 -11.83
CA GLY A 161 -1.12 -20.96 -11.32
C GLY A 161 -0.08 -19.99 -10.77
N TRP A 162 -0.36 -19.36 -9.62
CA TRP A 162 0.51 -18.37 -8.97
C TRP A 162 1.91 -18.88 -8.62
N GLN A 163 2.07 -20.18 -8.38
CA GLN A 163 3.39 -20.76 -8.10
C GLN A 163 4.34 -20.66 -9.30
N ASN A 164 3.82 -20.81 -10.53
CA ASN A 164 4.62 -20.68 -11.76
C ASN A 164 5.09 -19.23 -12.00
N ALA A 165 4.36 -18.23 -11.48
CA ALA A 165 4.75 -16.83 -11.58
C ALA A 165 5.88 -16.47 -10.59
N ILE A 166 5.89 -17.11 -9.42
CA ILE A 166 6.87 -16.82 -8.36
C ILE A 166 8.13 -17.69 -8.48
N GLU A 167 8.04 -18.87 -9.11
CA GLU A 167 9.17 -19.78 -9.28
C GLU A 167 10.40 -19.11 -9.93
N PRO A 168 10.30 -18.30 -11.00
CA PRO A 168 11.45 -17.58 -11.56
C PRO A 168 12.13 -16.64 -10.57
N VAL A 169 11.36 -16.01 -9.68
CA VAL A 169 11.90 -15.14 -8.63
C VAL A 169 12.66 -15.97 -7.60
N ILE A 170 12.07 -17.09 -7.15
CA ILE A 170 12.70 -17.98 -6.18
C ILE A 170 13.98 -18.60 -6.75
N THR A 171 13.97 -19.05 -8.01
CA THR A 171 15.16 -19.62 -8.65
C THR A 171 16.21 -18.55 -8.90
N PHE A 172 15.84 -17.33 -9.31
CA PHE A 172 16.77 -16.21 -9.42
C PHE A 172 17.46 -15.90 -8.08
N VAL A 173 16.69 -15.72 -7.00
CA VAL A 173 17.26 -15.45 -5.67
C VAL A 173 18.13 -16.61 -5.20
N ARG A 174 17.78 -17.87 -5.51
CA ARG A 174 18.57 -19.04 -5.14
C ARG A 174 19.86 -19.17 -5.96
N ASP A 175 19.75 -19.04 -7.28
CA ASP A 175 20.78 -19.47 -8.24
C ASP A 175 21.70 -18.33 -8.66
N GLU A 176 21.16 -17.12 -8.79
CA GLU A 176 21.91 -15.94 -9.21
C GLU A 176 22.39 -15.11 -8.01
N VAL A 177 21.68 -15.15 -6.88
CA VAL A 177 22.03 -14.35 -5.69
C VAL A 177 22.65 -15.22 -4.59
N ALA A 178 21.93 -16.22 -4.06
CA ALA A 178 22.34 -16.93 -2.86
C ALA A 178 23.53 -17.89 -3.10
N ARG A 179 23.45 -18.76 -4.12
CA ARG A 179 24.50 -19.75 -4.41
C ARG A 179 25.85 -19.12 -4.77
N PRO A 180 25.93 -18.10 -5.64
CA PRO A 180 27.21 -17.49 -6.02
C PRO A 180 27.88 -16.77 -4.85
N ASN A 181 27.10 -16.13 -3.96
CA ASN A 181 27.63 -15.32 -2.87
C ASN A 181 27.87 -16.13 -1.56
N LEU A 182 27.08 -17.17 -1.27
CA LEU A 182 27.12 -17.89 0.01
C LEU A 182 27.58 -19.36 -0.11
N GLY A 183 27.70 -19.89 -1.33
CA GLY A 183 28.16 -21.26 -1.59
C GLY A 183 27.36 -22.30 -0.80
N LYS A 184 28.07 -23.12 0.00
CA LYS A 184 27.47 -24.19 0.82
C LYS A 184 26.48 -23.69 1.88
N LYS A 185 26.56 -22.40 2.25
CA LYS A 185 25.65 -21.79 3.24
C LYS A 185 24.34 -21.27 2.62
N ALA A 186 24.22 -21.25 1.28
CA ALA A 186 23.07 -20.69 0.58
C ALA A 186 21.73 -21.25 1.10
N GLY A 187 21.63 -22.56 1.33
CA GLY A 187 20.40 -23.18 1.84
C GLY A 187 19.97 -22.68 3.23
N LYS A 188 20.93 -22.34 4.10
CA LYS A 188 20.64 -21.82 5.45
C LYS A 188 20.05 -20.41 5.41
N TYR A 189 20.50 -19.58 4.48
CA TYR A 189 20.11 -18.16 4.39
C TYR A 189 19.04 -17.88 3.34
N LEU A 190 18.71 -18.86 2.48
CA LEU A 190 17.69 -18.71 1.45
C LEU A 190 16.33 -18.23 2.00
N PRO A 191 15.82 -18.72 3.15
CA PRO A 191 14.56 -18.20 3.71
C PRO A 191 14.61 -16.70 4.00
N TYR A 192 15.73 -16.19 4.51
CA TYR A 192 15.93 -14.78 4.81
C TYR A 192 16.07 -13.94 3.54
N LEU A 193 16.83 -14.43 2.55
CA LEU A 193 17.00 -13.74 1.27
C LEU A 193 15.68 -13.62 0.51
N LEU A 194 14.83 -14.65 0.56
CA LEU A 194 13.49 -14.63 -0.06
C LEU A 194 12.50 -13.67 0.63
N THR A 195 12.77 -13.24 1.87
CA THR A 195 11.93 -12.25 2.57
C THR A 195 12.40 -10.82 2.38
N ILE A 196 13.69 -10.63 2.05
CA ILE A 196 14.27 -9.29 1.82
C ILE A 196 14.10 -8.84 0.38
N PHE A 197 14.16 -9.79 -0.55
CA PHE A 197 13.96 -9.54 -1.97
C PHE A 197 12.47 -9.36 -2.27
#